data_AF-A0A024TVK1-F1
#
_entry.id   AF-A0A024TVK1-F1
#
_cell.length_a   1.000
_cell.length_b   1.000
_cell.length_c   1.000
_cell.angle_alpha   90.00
_cell.angle_beta   90.00
_cell.angle_gamma   90.00
#
_symmetry.space_group_name_H-M   'P 1'
#
loop_
_entity.id
_entity.type
_entity.pdbx_description
1 polymer ?
#
loop_
_entity_poly.entity_id
_entity_poly.type
_entity_poly.pdbx_seq_one_letter_code
_entity_poly.pdbx_strand_id
1 'polypeptide(L)'
;MDFQRSNIQLSMMTTSDGNSAVAHGKHEQFAKGNVCPVSLDLHDVADALGNEHNEQEDNQSTNNEKDLVPLSSAFVSWKSPSHSNEDRAVVYRGPRFSVFAVIDGHGGDLASEYVKTHLVDILDEEPELTVETLRHATATLETRFAEVATVANDFSGACFVALVVVEDGRRTRFVVNCGDCRVSALERRKKGREYMELSTDHKASCPLEKQRIAKAGGHVIMDRVAGVLAPSRSIGDLDMKMPGMEGWVIADPDINEAELCPDSLSPRTAASGAHARAKLLRRTVLPAAVATTSRSLSFEPGSGK
;
A
#
# COMPACT_ATOMS: atom_id res chain seq x y z
N MET A 1 -18.34 15.50 11.48
CA MET A 1 -17.16 14.85 12.08
C MET A 1 -16.29 14.37 10.94
N ASP A 2 -15.16 15.03 10.72
CA ASP A 2 -14.18 14.65 9.72
C ASP A 2 -13.42 13.43 10.24
N PHE A 3 -13.59 12.29 9.57
CA PHE A 3 -12.86 11.07 9.89
C PHE A 3 -11.60 11.03 9.02
N GLN A 4 -10.57 11.78 9.41
CA GLN A 4 -9.21 11.54 8.92
C GLN A 4 -8.61 10.39 9.75
N ARG A 5 -8.47 9.23 9.11
CA ARG A 5 -7.74 8.07 9.66
C ARG A 5 -6.23 8.27 9.51
N SER A 6 -5.46 7.33 10.06
CA SER A 6 -4.02 7.15 9.85
C SER A 6 -3.66 7.19 8.37
N ASN A 7 -2.43 7.63 8.08
CA ASN A 7 -1.88 7.61 6.72
C ASN A 7 -0.51 6.97 6.78
N ILE A 8 -0.21 6.19 5.75
CA ILE A 8 1.00 5.41 5.67
C ILE A 8 1.57 5.47 4.25
N GLN A 9 2.87 5.73 4.15
CA GLN A 9 3.58 5.87 2.89
C GLN A 9 4.92 5.15 2.95
N LEU A 10 5.15 4.31 1.95
CA LEU A 10 6.39 3.60 1.70
C LEU A 10 6.93 4.02 0.33
N SER A 11 8.16 4.51 0.30
CA SER A 11 8.84 4.92 -0.93
C SER A 11 10.02 3.99 -1.18
N MET A 12 10.19 3.58 -2.43
CA MET A 12 11.32 2.79 -2.91
C MET A 12 11.97 3.57 -4.06
N MET A 13 13.30 3.57 -4.12
CA MET A 13 14.06 4.14 -5.23
C MET A 13 15.19 3.21 -5.65
N THR A 14 15.55 3.20 -6.92
CA THR A 14 16.84 2.64 -7.36
C THR A 14 17.93 3.69 -7.13
N THR A 15 19.02 3.33 -6.47
CA THR A 15 20.14 4.26 -6.21
C THR A 15 21.34 3.95 -7.10
N SER A 16 21.75 4.92 -7.93
CA SER A 16 23.01 4.83 -8.68
C SER A 16 24.19 5.19 -7.77
N ASP A 17 25.07 4.22 -7.56
CA ASP A 17 26.40 4.28 -6.93
C ASP A 17 26.49 4.63 -5.44
N GLY A 18 27.39 3.92 -4.75
CA GLY A 18 27.62 3.89 -3.30
C GLY A 18 28.17 5.16 -2.66
N ASN A 19 27.68 6.34 -3.07
CA ASN A 19 27.85 7.56 -2.32
C ASN A 19 26.58 7.84 -1.53
N SER A 20 26.71 7.87 -0.19
CA SER A 20 25.68 8.34 0.73
C SER A 20 25.20 9.73 0.32
N ALA A 21 24.12 9.77 -0.47
CA ALA A 21 23.42 10.99 -0.78
C ALA A 21 22.51 11.31 0.42
N VAL A 22 23.06 12.05 1.38
CA VAL A 22 22.26 12.77 2.38
C VAL A 22 21.29 13.67 1.62
N ALA A 23 20.03 13.25 1.55
CA ALA A 23 18.95 14.06 1.00
C ALA A 23 18.67 15.21 1.98
N HIS A 24 19.43 16.31 1.86
CA HIS A 24 19.02 17.59 2.43
C HIS A 24 17.82 18.13 1.63
N GLY A 25 16.63 17.61 1.92
CA GLY A 25 15.38 18.22 1.54
C GLY A 25 15.23 19.55 2.28
N LYS A 26 15.20 20.67 1.54
CA LYS A 26 14.84 21.97 2.08
C LYS A 26 13.45 21.85 2.74
N HIS A 27 13.40 22.16 4.03
CA HIS A 27 12.16 22.40 4.77
C HIS A 27 11.33 23.47 4.06
N GLU A 28 10.29 23.07 3.31
CA GLU A 28 9.14 23.95 3.11
C GLU A 28 8.26 23.83 4.35
N GLN A 29 8.20 24.93 5.10
CA GLN A 29 7.44 25.09 6.32
C GLN A 29 5.95 24.84 6.06
N PHE A 30 5.45 23.66 6.40
CA PHE A 30 4.04 23.49 6.72
C PHE A 30 3.80 23.93 8.17
N ALA A 31 2.82 24.80 8.32
CA ALA A 31 2.53 25.57 9.53
C ALA A 31 2.31 24.69 10.77
N LYS A 32 2.74 25.25 11.90
CA LYS A 32 2.69 24.74 13.28
C LYS A 32 1.37 24.02 13.61
N GLY A 33 1.46 22.71 13.77
CA GLY A 33 0.57 21.90 14.60
C GLY A 33 1.42 20.82 15.25
N ASN A 34 1.33 20.65 16.56
CA ASN A 34 2.14 19.68 17.32
C ASN A 34 1.97 18.27 16.75
N VAL A 35 2.95 17.81 15.99
CA VAL A 35 3.06 16.46 15.44
C VAL A 35 4.34 15.86 16.01
N CYS A 36 4.25 14.71 16.67
CA CYS A 36 5.41 13.91 17.06
C CYS A 36 5.77 12.97 15.90
N PRO A 37 6.85 13.21 15.14
CA PRO A 37 7.39 12.19 14.26
C PRO A 37 8.08 11.11 15.10
N VAL A 38 7.75 9.84 14.88
CA VAL A 38 8.56 8.72 15.35
C VAL A 38 9.47 8.34 14.18
N SER A 39 10.72 8.80 14.23
CA SER A 39 11.80 8.35 13.34
C SER A 39 12.49 7.18 14.03
N LEU A 40 12.59 6.04 13.35
CA LEU A 40 13.48 4.95 13.76
C LEU A 40 14.59 4.86 12.72
N ASP A 41 15.81 5.17 13.15
CA ASP A 41 17.01 5.20 12.32
C ASP A 41 17.54 3.79 11.99
N LEU A 42 18.15 3.71 10.81
CA LEU A 42 18.87 2.55 10.28
C LEU A 42 20.19 2.31 11.01
N HIS A 43 20.44 1.05 11.37
CA HIS A 43 21.69 0.33 11.12
C HIS A 43 21.51 -1.13 11.58
N ASP A 44 21.90 -2.09 10.75
CA ASP A 44 22.69 -3.26 11.18
C ASP A 44 23.23 -3.96 9.93
N VAL A 45 24.56 -3.93 9.80
CA VAL A 45 25.36 -4.55 8.75
C VAL A 45 26.28 -5.55 9.44
N ALA A 46 26.28 -6.76 8.90
CA ALA A 46 27.36 -7.75 8.86
C ALA A 46 28.32 -7.85 10.06
N ASP A 47 28.29 -9.00 10.73
CA ASP A 47 29.49 -9.61 11.32
C ASP A 47 29.26 -11.12 11.50
N ALA A 48 29.76 -11.93 10.56
CA ALA A 48 30.14 -13.30 10.85
C ALA A 48 31.08 -13.84 9.74
N LEU A 49 32.21 -14.35 10.21
CA LEU A 49 33.21 -15.19 9.55
C LEU A 49 34.43 -14.45 9.00
N GLY A 50 35.52 -14.66 9.74
CA GLY A 50 36.82 -14.04 9.58
C GLY A 50 37.57 -14.44 8.33
N ASN A 51 38.46 -13.52 7.95
CA ASN A 51 39.36 -13.58 6.82
C ASN A 51 40.67 -14.24 7.27
N GLU A 52 41.04 -15.38 6.70
CA GLU A 52 42.44 -15.82 6.66
C GLU A 52 42.93 -15.74 5.22
N HIS A 53 44.04 -15.02 5.05
CA HIS A 53 44.70 -14.72 3.79
C HIS A 53 45.16 -15.98 3.06
N ASN A 54 44.94 -16.02 1.74
CA ASN A 54 45.90 -16.67 0.84
C ASN A 54 45.88 -15.99 -0.53
N GLU A 55 47.03 -15.43 -0.90
CA GLU A 55 47.32 -14.85 -2.21
C GLU A 55 47.56 -15.98 -3.22
N GLN A 56 46.64 -16.17 -4.17
CA GLN A 56 46.93 -16.88 -5.41
C GLN A 56 46.24 -16.15 -6.57
N GLU A 57 47.06 -15.64 -7.49
CA GLU A 57 46.66 -15.12 -8.78
C GLU A 57 46.03 -16.25 -9.60
N ASP A 58 44.72 -16.19 -9.85
CA ASP A 58 44.08 -17.02 -10.87
C ASP A 58 43.29 -16.16 -11.85
N ASN A 59 43.69 -16.34 -13.11
CA ASN A 59 43.29 -15.58 -14.27
C ASN A 59 42.12 -16.33 -14.94
N GLN A 60 40.86 -15.95 -14.69
CA GLN A 60 39.71 -16.60 -15.33
C GLN A 60 38.52 -15.64 -15.55
N SER A 61 38.25 -15.38 -16.85
CA SER A 61 36.97 -15.03 -17.49
C SER A 61 36.07 -13.99 -16.80
N THR A 62 36.01 -12.79 -17.39
CA THR A 62 35.00 -11.76 -17.12
C THR A 62 33.59 -12.24 -17.52
N ASN A 63 32.89 -12.86 -16.58
CA ASN A 63 31.44 -12.98 -16.64
C ASN A 63 30.86 -11.58 -16.39
N ASN A 64 30.22 -11.02 -17.42
CA ASN A 64 29.40 -9.81 -17.30
C ASN A 64 28.14 -10.15 -16.50
N GLU A 65 28.27 -10.35 -15.19
CA GLU A 65 27.15 -10.26 -14.28
C GLU A 65 26.79 -8.78 -14.23
N LYS A 66 25.63 -8.42 -14.80
CA LYS A 66 25.16 -7.03 -14.74
C LYS A 66 24.85 -6.75 -13.28
N ASP A 67 25.77 -6.09 -12.57
CA ASP A 67 25.57 -5.64 -11.20
C ASP A 67 24.21 -4.92 -11.09
N LEU A 68 23.28 -5.59 -10.42
CA LEU A 68 21.92 -5.11 -10.28
C LEU A 68 21.91 -3.91 -9.34
N VAL A 69 21.33 -2.79 -9.79
CA VAL A 69 21.29 -1.56 -8.98
C VAL A 69 20.54 -1.82 -7.66
N PRO A 70 21.10 -1.43 -6.50
CA PRO A 70 20.46 -1.60 -5.20
C PRO A 70 19.13 -0.84 -5.11
N LEU A 71 18.14 -1.46 -4.46
CA LEU A 71 16.86 -0.83 -4.10
C LEU A 71 16.97 -0.19 -2.71
N SER A 72 16.79 1.11 -2.60
CA SER A 72 16.61 1.82 -1.33
C SER A 72 15.13 1.96 -0.98
N SER A 73 14.80 2.05 0.31
CA SER A 73 13.43 2.23 0.78
C SER A 73 13.35 3.10 2.01
N ALA A 74 12.28 3.89 2.13
CA ALA A 74 11.97 4.72 3.28
C ALA A 74 10.47 4.64 3.61
N PHE A 75 10.16 4.60 4.90
CA PHE A 75 8.81 4.41 5.41
C PHE A 75 8.40 5.52 6.37
N VAL A 76 7.15 5.97 6.29
CA VAL A 76 6.55 6.86 7.29
C VAL A 76 5.10 6.47 7.53
N SER A 77 4.70 6.40 8.80
CA SER A 77 3.32 6.25 9.24
C SER A 77 3.01 7.33 10.26
N TRP A 78 1.81 7.90 10.15
CA TRP A 78 1.33 8.89 11.10
C TRP A 78 -0.11 8.60 11.51
N LYS A 79 -0.38 8.79 12.80
CA LYS A 79 -1.70 8.58 13.41
C LYS A 79 -2.30 9.88 13.88
N SER A 80 -3.63 9.97 13.78
CA SER A 80 -4.37 11.00 14.50
C SER A 80 -4.27 10.75 16.02
N PRO A 81 -4.25 11.80 16.87
CA PRO A 81 -4.24 11.63 18.32
C PRO A 81 -5.39 10.77 18.87
N SER A 82 -6.52 10.73 18.17
CA SER A 82 -7.78 10.12 18.64
C SER A 82 -7.95 8.64 18.30
N HIS A 83 -6.97 8.00 17.65
CA HIS A 83 -7.08 6.60 17.22
C HIS A 83 -5.79 5.79 17.47
N SER A 84 -5.95 4.47 17.65
CA SER A 84 -4.89 3.46 17.51
C SER A 84 -4.30 3.51 16.11
N ASN A 85 -3.01 3.21 15.99
CA ASN A 85 -2.40 3.03 14.67
C ASN A 85 -2.61 1.58 14.23
N GLU A 86 -3.56 1.37 13.32
CA GLU A 86 -3.90 0.06 12.76
C GLU A 86 -3.12 -0.21 11.47
N ASP A 87 -2.33 0.76 10.99
CA ASP A 87 -1.52 0.62 9.78
C ASP A 87 -0.26 -0.20 10.06
N ARG A 88 0.18 -0.97 9.05
CA ARG A 88 1.43 -1.73 9.06
C ARG A 88 2.15 -1.61 7.71
N ALA A 89 3.44 -1.88 7.70
CA ALA A 89 4.20 -2.03 6.47
C ALA A 89 5.16 -3.21 6.54
N VAL A 90 5.48 -3.75 5.37
CA VAL A 90 6.48 -4.78 5.18
C VAL A 90 7.53 -4.25 4.22
N VAL A 91 8.79 -4.37 4.63
CA VAL A 91 9.95 -4.17 3.78
C VAL A 91 10.82 -5.40 3.94
N TYR A 92 10.78 -6.29 2.95
CA TYR A 92 11.54 -7.52 2.92
C TYR A 92 12.40 -7.57 1.67
N ARG A 93 13.63 -8.06 1.82
CA ARG A 93 14.58 -8.28 0.71
C ARG A 93 15.17 -9.67 0.91
N GLY A 94 14.78 -10.58 0.04
CA GLY A 94 15.26 -11.95 0.03
C GLY A 94 16.02 -12.29 -1.25
N PRO A 95 16.67 -13.46 -1.30
CA PRO A 95 17.40 -13.91 -2.49
C PRO A 95 16.47 -14.29 -3.65
N ARG A 96 15.22 -14.67 -3.38
CA ARG A 96 14.23 -15.04 -4.40
C ARG A 96 13.36 -13.87 -4.84
N PHE A 97 13.01 -13.00 -3.89
CA PHE A 97 12.13 -11.87 -4.12
C PHE A 97 12.27 -10.80 -3.04
N SER A 98 11.83 -9.59 -3.34
CA SER A 98 11.68 -8.48 -2.41
C SER A 98 10.21 -8.09 -2.29
N VAL A 99 9.74 -7.70 -1.09
CA VAL A 99 8.35 -7.28 -0.82
C VAL A 99 8.32 -5.90 -0.18
N PHE A 100 7.46 -5.04 -0.72
CA PHE A 100 7.19 -3.71 -0.21
C PHE A 100 5.68 -3.56 -0.09
N ALA A 101 5.16 -3.72 1.12
CA ALA A 101 3.73 -3.71 1.35
C ALA A 101 3.32 -2.60 2.31
N VAL A 102 2.13 -2.08 2.07
CA VAL A 102 1.43 -1.18 2.99
C VAL A 102 0.08 -1.79 3.29
N ILE A 103 -0.28 -1.80 4.57
CA ILE A 103 -1.45 -2.45 5.11
C ILE A 103 -2.20 -1.41 5.95
N ASP A 104 -3.47 -1.17 5.63
CA ASP A 104 -4.39 -0.26 6.31
C ASP A 104 -5.40 -1.12 7.07
N GLY A 105 -5.21 -1.24 8.37
CA GLY A 105 -6.10 -1.99 9.25
C GLY A 105 -7.34 -1.17 9.64
N HIS A 106 -8.45 -1.87 9.87
CA HIS A 106 -9.67 -1.26 10.37
C HIS A 106 -10.43 -2.18 11.32
N GLY A 107 -11.08 -1.59 12.31
CA GLY A 107 -11.93 -2.35 13.25
C GLY A 107 -11.11 -3.15 14.26
N GLY A 108 -9.84 -2.80 14.45
CA GLY A 108 -8.84 -3.55 15.18
C GLY A 108 -7.57 -3.71 14.34
N ASP A 109 -6.45 -4.08 14.97
CA ASP A 109 -5.16 -4.26 14.28
C ASP A 109 -4.75 -5.73 14.09
N LEU A 110 -5.60 -6.68 14.49
CA LEU A 110 -5.27 -8.10 14.38
C LEU A 110 -5.08 -8.52 12.92
N ALA A 111 -5.98 -8.13 12.02
CA ALA A 111 -5.86 -8.40 10.58
C ALA A 111 -4.58 -7.78 9.98
N SER A 112 -4.27 -6.53 10.31
CA SER A 112 -3.11 -5.85 9.72
C SER A 112 -1.79 -6.39 10.29
N GLU A 113 -1.74 -6.72 11.59
CA GLU A 113 -0.59 -7.40 12.21
C GLU A 113 -0.40 -8.80 11.63
N TYR A 114 -1.48 -9.54 11.38
CA TYR A 114 -1.42 -10.87 10.78
C TYR A 114 -0.82 -10.82 9.38
N VAL A 115 -1.33 -9.94 8.50
CA VAL A 115 -0.79 -9.77 7.14
C VAL A 115 0.68 -9.35 7.19
N LYS A 116 1.04 -8.40 8.05
CA LYS A 116 2.44 -7.95 8.22
C LYS A 116 3.37 -9.08 8.67
N THR A 117 2.89 -9.97 9.55
CA THR A 117 3.68 -11.06 10.11
C THR A 117 3.84 -12.22 9.13
N HIS A 118 2.81 -12.57 8.36
CA HIS A 118 2.77 -13.82 7.60
C HIS A 118 2.89 -13.66 6.08
N LEU A 119 2.78 -12.45 5.52
CA LEU A 119 2.81 -12.24 4.06
C LEU A 119 4.08 -12.80 3.42
N VAL A 120 5.26 -12.53 4.01
CA VAL A 120 6.53 -12.98 3.43
C VAL A 120 6.67 -14.49 3.49
N ASP A 121 6.35 -15.10 4.64
CA ASP A 121 6.47 -16.54 4.83
C ASP A 121 5.55 -17.31 3.86
N ILE A 122 4.31 -16.86 3.71
CA ILE A 122 3.35 -17.49 2.78
C ILE A 122 3.81 -17.32 1.32
N LEU A 123 4.42 -16.20 0.96
CA LEU A 123 5.01 -16.03 -0.37
C LEU A 123 6.22 -16.93 -0.59
N ASP A 124 7.00 -17.22 0.45
CA ASP A 124 8.17 -18.10 0.34
C ASP A 124 7.79 -19.58 0.22
N GLU A 125 6.63 -19.97 0.76
CA GLU A 125 6.03 -21.31 0.56
C GLU A 125 5.70 -21.59 -0.92
N GLU A 126 5.44 -20.56 -1.73
CA GLU A 126 5.18 -20.73 -3.16
C GLU A 126 6.47 -21.10 -3.91
N PRO A 127 6.46 -22.12 -4.79
CA PRO A 127 7.67 -22.53 -5.52
C PRO A 127 8.13 -21.47 -6.53
N GLU A 128 7.18 -20.77 -7.15
CA GLU A 128 7.41 -19.70 -8.11
C GLU A 128 6.40 -18.58 -7.89
N LEU A 129 6.80 -17.34 -8.17
CA LEU A 129 5.92 -16.18 -8.07
C LEU A 129 5.33 -15.83 -9.43
N THR A 130 4.03 -16.07 -9.57
CA THR A 130 3.20 -15.82 -10.74
C THR A 130 1.90 -15.18 -10.30
N VAL A 131 1.08 -14.69 -11.22
CA VAL A 131 -0.26 -14.17 -10.89
C VAL A 131 -1.10 -15.19 -10.14
N GLU A 132 -1.02 -16.48 -10.51
CA GLU A 132 -1.82 -17.53 -9.88
C GLU A 132 -1.33 -17.86 -8.48
N THR A 133 -0.02 -18.04 -8.29
CA THR A 133 0.55 -18.34 -6.96
C THR A 133 0.42 -17.16 -6.00
N LEU A 134 0.46 -15.92 -6.48
CA LEU A 134 0.18 -14.73 -5.66
C LEU A 134 -1.29 -14.64 -5.25
N ARG A 135 -2.21 -15.06 -6.12
CA ARG A 135 -3.64 -15.18 -5.78
C ARG A 135 -3.85 -16.29 -4.75
N HIS A 136 -3.20 -17.44 -4.92
CA HIS A 136 -3.21 -18.55 -3.96
C HIS A 136 -2.62 -18.16 -2.60
N ALA A 137 -1.49 -17.44 -2.56
CA ALA A 137 -0.90 -16.88 -1.35
C ALA A 137 -1.87 -15.93 -0.62
N THR A 138 -2.58 -15.08 -1.36
CA THR A 138 -3.58 -14.17 -0.77
C THR A 138 -4.80 -14.94 -0.22
N ALA A 139 -5.26 -15.97 -0.91
CA ALA A 139 -6.30 -16.87 -0.41
C ALA A 139 -5.86 -17.65 0.84
N THR A 140 -4.59 -18.03 0.90
CA THR A 140 -3.97 -18.69 2.06
C THR A 140 -3.90 -17.74 3.26
N LEU A 141 -3.49 -16.49 3.05
CA LEU A 141 -3.54 -15.42 4.08
C LEU A 141 -4.94 -15.27 4.67
N GLU A 142 -5.95 -15.16 3.81
CA GLU A 142 -7.35 -15.03 4.24
C GLU A 142 -7.81 -16.26 5.03
N THR A 143 -7.55 -17.46 4.53
CA THR A 143 -8.00 -18.72 5.15
C THR A 143 -7.37 -18.89 6.53
N ARG A 144 -6.04 -18.73 6.63
CA ARG A 144 -5.33 -18.87 7.91
C ARG A 144 -5.70 -17.74 8.88
N PHE A 145 -5.93 -16.51 8.39
CA PHE A 145 -6.42 -15.42 9.24
C PHE A 145 -7.82 -15.72 9.78
N ALA A 146 -8.72 -16.26 8.95
CA ALA A 146 -10.09 -16.57 9.36
C ALA A 146 -10.13 -17.55 10.54
N GLU A 147 -9.23 -18.54 10.58
CA GLU A 147 -9.09 -19.47 11.71
C GLU A 147 -8.67 -18.73 12.99
N VAL A 148 -7.65 -17.86 12.91
CA VAL A 148 -7.15 -17.07 14.05
C VAL A 148 -8.22 -16.11 14.56
N ALA A 149 -8.85 -15.36 13.66
CA ALA A 149 -9.89 -14.39 13.99
C ALA A 149 -11.13 -15.05 14.60
N THR A 150 -11.51 -16.25 14.14
CA THR A 150 -12.62 -17.02 14.72
C THR A 150 -12.33 -17.39 16.18
N VAL A 151 -11.12 -17.88 16.48
CA VAL A 151 -10.73 -18.23 17.86
C VAL A 151 -10.65 -16.99 18.74
N ALA A 152 -10.16 -15.87 18.20
CA ALA A 152 -10.07 -14.60 18.90
C ALA A 152 -11.41 -13.87 19.04
N ASN A 153 -12.46 -14.31 18.33
CA ASN A 153 -13.71 -13.57 18.15
C ASN A 153 -13.47 -12.12 17.68
N ASP A 154 -12.62 -12.00 16.66
CA ASP A 154 -12.18 -10.74 16.06
C ASP A 154 -12.80 -10.54 14.67
N PHE A 155 -13.20 -9.30 14.38
CA PHE A 155 -13.82 -8.91 13.10
C PHE A 155 -13.04 -7.79 12.42
N SER A 156 -11.77 -7.59 12.80
CA SER A 156 -10.92 -6.62 12.12
C SER A 156 -10.71 -7.02 10.66
N GLY A 157 -10.46 -6.02 9.84
CA GLY A 157 -10.10 -6.20 8.44
C GLY A 157 -8.87 -5.39 8.09
N ALA A 158 -8.23 -5.75 6.98
CA ALA A 158 -7.07 -5.05 6.48
C ALA A 158 -7.13 -4.95 4.95
N CYS A 159 -7.03 -3.72 4.46
CA CYS A 159 -6.66 -3.49 3.07
C CYS A 159 -5.14 -3.59 2.96
N PHE A 160 -4.62 -4.16 1.88
CA PHE A 160 -3.19 -4.13 1.63
C PHE A 160 -2.87 -3.97 0.15
N VAL A 161 -1.71 -3.38 -0.09
CA VAL A 161 -1.06 -3.42 -1.40
C VAL A 161 0.38 -3.83 -1.22
N ALA A 162 0.86 -4.76 -2.04
CA ALA A 162 2.22 -5.24 -2.03
C ALA A 162 2.85 -5.10 -3.43
N LEU A 163 4.02 -4.47 -3.50
CA LEU A 163 4.93 -4.57 -4.63
C LEU A 163 5.89 -5.73 -4.35
N VAL A 164 5.78 -6.80 -5.12
CA VAL A 164 6.64 -7.97 -5.08
C VAL A 164 7.57 -7.91 -6.29
N VAL A 165 8.88 -8.01 -6.08
CA VAL A 165 9.89 -8.01 -7.16
C VAL A 165 10.62 -9.34 -7.11
N VAL A 166 10.60 -10.10 -8.20
CA VAL A 166 11.32 -11.37 -8.32
C VAL A 166 12.80 -11.08 -8.61
N GLU A 167 13.71 -11.71 -7.88
CA GLU A 167 15.16 -11.50 -8.00
C GLU A 167 15.80 -12.58 -8.91
N ASP A 168 15.25 -12.74 -10.12
CA ASP A 168 15.69 -13.71 -11.14
C ASP A 168 16.56 -13.10 -12.26
N GLY A 169 16.98 -11.84 -12.06
CA GLY A 169 17.70 -11.04 -13.06
C GLY A 169 16.83 -10.40 -14.14
N ARG A 170 15.57 -10.85 -14.32
CA ARG A 170 14.57 -10.17 -15.17
C ARG A 170 13.85 -9.06 -14.40
N ARG A 171 13.79 -9.17 -13.08
CA ARG A 171 13.11 -8.22 -12.18
C ARG A 171 11.63 -8.04 -12.56
N THR A 172 10.94 -9.15 -12.75
CA THR A 172 9.47 -9.13 -12.85
C THR A 172 8.91 -8.55 -11.56
N ARG A 173 8.01 -7.57 -11.69
CA ARG A 173 7.26 -7.00 -10.59
C ARG A 173 5.80 -7.43 -10.64
N PHE A 174 5.24 -7.62 -9.47
CA PHE A 174 3.82 -7.81 -9.26
C PHE A 174 3.32 -6.76 -8.29
N VAL A 175 2.21 -6.11 -8.62
CA VAL A 175 1.46 -5.28 -7.67
C VAL A 175 0.20 -6.04 -7.29
N VAL A 176 0.17 -6.53 -6.06
CA VAL A 176 -0.95 -7.27 -5.47
C VAL A 176 -1.75 -6.29 -4.62
N ASN A 177 -2.97 -5.96 -5.04
CA ASN A 177 -3.85 -5.03 -4.32
C ASN A 177 -5.13 -5.71 -3.84
N CYS A 178 -5.41 -5.63 -2.54
CA CYS A 178 -6.65 -6.08 -1.94
C CYS A 178 -7.19 -4.96 -1.05
N GLY A 179 -8.18 -4.22 -1.56
CA GLY A 179 -8.76 -3.06 -0.90
C GLY A 179 -8.35 -1.73 -1.52
N ASP A 180 -8.35 -0.66 -0.73
CA ASP A 180 -8.15 0.71 -1.20
C ASP A 180 -6.81 1.35 -0.83
N CYS A 181 -5.81 0.50 -0.57
CA CYS A 181 -4.41 0.87 -0.65
C CYS A 181 -4.00 1.15 -2.11
N ARG A 182 -2.91 1.92 -2.31
CA ARG A 182 -2.46 2.32 -3.65
C ARG A 182 -0.96 2.19 -3.83
N VAL A 183 -0.53 1.75 -5.01
CA VAL A 183 0.85 1.90 -5.48
C VAL A 183 0.87 2.73 -6.74
N SER A 184 1.84 3.63 -6.81
CA SER A 184 2.16 4.41 -8.00
C SER A 184 3.67 4.44 -8.21
N ALA A 185 4.11 4.57 -9.45
CA ALA A 185 5.51 4.68 -9.79
C ALA A 185 5.80 5.97 -10.55
N LEU A 186 6.99 6.51 -10.34
CA LEU A 186 7.60 7.50 -11.18
C LEU A 186 8.69 6.81 -11.99
N GLU A 187 8.35 6.44 -13.22
CA GLU A 187 9.24 5.70 -14.10
C GLU A 187 9.97 6.63 -15.07
N ARG A 188 11.20 6.28 -15.42
CA ARG A 188 11.90 6.93 -16.51
C ARG A 188 11.46 6.33 -17.85
N ARG A 189 11.03 7.18 -18.76
CA ARG A 189 10.64 6.86 -20.14
C ARG A 189 11.44 7.74 -21.10
N LYS A 190 11.35 7.45 -22.41
CA LYS A 190 12.07 8.20 -23.46
C LYS A 190 11.84 9.72 -23.43
N LYS A 191 10.71 10.17 -22.89
CA LYS A 191 10.31 11.59 -22.81
C LYS A 191 10.52 12.24 -21.43
N GLY A 192 11.20 11.57 -20.49
CA GLY A 192 11.43 12.07 -19.13
C GLY A 192 10.86 11.14 -18.07
N ARG A 193 10.38 11.69 -16.95
CA ARG A 193 9.74 10.91 -15.88
C ARG A 193 8.22 10.94 -16.06
N GLU A 194 7.58 9.80 -15.89
CA GLU A 194 6.14 9.63 -16.03
C GLU A 194 5.56 9.05 -14.73
N TYR A 195 4.51 9.69 -14.21
CA TYR A 195 3.76 9.17 -13.08
C TYR A 195 2.75 8.15 -13.57
N MET A 196 2.75 6.97 -12.96
CA MET A 196 1.89 5.86 -13.32
C MET A 196 1.24 5.29 -12.08
N GLU A 197 -0.08 5.13 -12.09
CA GLU A 197 -0.77 4.32 -11.07
C GLU A 197 -0.56 2.85 -11.43
N LEU A 198 -0.08 2.06 -10.46
CA LEU A 198 0.19 0.63 -10.65
C LEU A 198 -0.92 -0.26 -10.06
N SER A 199 -1.86 0.32 -9.32
CA SER A 199 -3.03 -0.37 -8.76
C SER A 199 -4.28 0.49 -8.87
N THR A 200 -5.45 -0.16 -8.84
CA THR A 200 -6.76 0.50 -8.77
C THR A 200 -7.38 0.26 -7.39
N ASP A 201 -7.83 1.31 -6.70
CA ASP A 201 -8.51 1.17 -5.41
C ASP A 201 -9.81 0.35 -5.52
N HIS A 202 -10.02 -0.59 -4.60
CA HIS A 202 -11.26 -1.37 -4.50
C HIS A 202 -12.22 -0.77 -3.46
N LYS A 203 -12.99 0.23 -3.89
CA LYS A 203 -14.04 0.88 -3.09
C LYS A 203 -15.42 0.41 -3.52
N ALA A 204 -16.37 0.36 -2.59
CA ALA A 204 -17.77 0.05 -2.91
C ALA A 204 -18.40 1.05 -3.90
N SER A 205 -17.84 2.26 -4.04
CA SER A 205 -18.23 3.26 -5.05
C SER A 205 -17.70 2.97 -6.45
N CYS A 206 -16.68 2.11 -6.60
CA CYS A 206 -16.11 1.76 -7.90
C CYS A 206 -17.17 1.00 -8.72
N PRO A 207 -17.42 1.35 -10.00
CA PRO A 207 -18.50 0.75 -10.79
C PRO A 207 -18.42 -0.78 -10.91
N LEU A 208 -17.21 -1.32 -11.13
CA LEU A 208 -16.99 -2.76 -11.25
C LEU A 208 -17.25 -3.48 -9.92
N GLU A 209 -16.78 -2.92 -8.81
CA GLU A 209 -17.01 -3.47 -7.47
C GLU A 209 -18.49 -3.40 -7.09
N LYS A 210 -19.16 -2.29 -7.36
CA LYS A 210 -20.60 -2.14 -7.14
C LYS A 210 -21.40 -3.17 -7.94
N GLN A 211 -21.02 -3.42 -9.20
CA GLN A 211 -21.65 -4.45 -10.02
C GLN A 211 -21.38 -5.86 -9.47
N ARG A 212 -20.15 -6.15 -9.03
CA ARG A 212 -19.75 -7.40 -8.42
C ARG A 212 -20.57 -7.70 -7.15
N ILE A 213 -20.65 -6.72 -6.24
CA ILE A 213 -21.42 -6.81 -4.99
C ILE A 213 -22.90 -7.06 -5.29
N ALA A 214 -23.48 -6.32 -6.24
CA ALA A 214 -24.89 -6.50 -6.61
C ALA A 214 -25.17 -7.89 -7.20
N LYS A 215 -24.25 -8.44 -8.01
CA LYS A 215 -24.36 -9.82 -8.55
C LYS A 215 -24.30 -10.88 -7.45
N ALA A 216 -23.61 -10.59 -6.36
CA ALA A 216 -23.53 -11.42 -5.17
C ALA A 216 -24.74 -11.25 -4.22
N GLY A 217 -25.76 -10.48 -4.61
CA GLY A 217 -26.93 -10.21 -3.78
C GLY A 217 -26.71 -9.15 -2.70
N GLY A 218 -25.54 -8.51 -2.68
CA GLY A 218 -25.22 -7.44 -1.75
C GLY A 218 -25.70 -6.06 -2.18
N HIS A 219 -25.60 -5.11 -1.25
CA HIS A 219 -26.05 -3.74 -1.46
C HIS A 219 -24.96 -2.72 -1.13
N VAL A 220 -24.85 -1.69 -1.97
CA VAL A 220 -24.01 -0.53 -1.71
C VAL A 220 -24.89 0.66 -1.33
N ILE A 221 -24.73 1.16 -0.10
CA ILE A 221 -25.48 2.27 0.47
C ILE A 221 -24.48 3.35 0.86
N MET A 222 -24.66 4.58 0.35
CA MET A 222 -23.74 5.71 0.62
C MET A 222 -22.26 5.33 0.40
N ASP A 223 -21.96 4.72 -0.75
CA ASP A 223 -20.61 4.27 -1.14
C ASP A 223 -19.96 3.28 -0.16
N ARG A 224 -20.79 2.49 0.54
CA ARG A 224 -20.34 1.45 1.47
C ARG A 224 -21.09 0.14 1.27
N VAL A 225 -20.40 -0.99 1.35
CA VAL A 225 -20.98 -2.34 1.42
C VAL A 225 -21.88 -2.40 2.67
N ALA A 226 -23.15 -2.74 2.47
CA ALA A 226 -24.18 -2.76 3.52
C ALA A 226 -24.34 -1.43 4.30
N GLY A 227 -23.82 -0.31 3.78
CA GLY A 227 -23.75 0.96 4.53
C GLY A 227 -22.63 1.04 5.56
N VAL A 228 -21.83 -0.03 5.74
CA VAL A 228 -20.81 -0.15 6.78
C VAL A 228 -19.41 0.07 6.21
N LEU A 229 -18.98 -0.79 5.27
CA LEU A 229 -17.58 -0.87 4.85
C LEU A 229 -17.33 -0.11 3.54
N ALA A 230 -16.35 0.81 3.54
CA ALA A 230 -15.99 1.57 2.34
C ALA A 230 -15.15 0.75 1.32
N PRO A 231 -14.09 0.03 1.73
CA PRO A 231 -13.44 -0.93 0.84
C PRO A 231 -14.40 -2.08 0.50
N SER A 232 -14.29 -2.60 -0.71
CA SER A 232 -15.06 -3.76 -1.19
C SER A 232 -14.26 -5.06 -1.17
N ARG A 233 -12.97 -4.96 -0.84
CA ARG A 233 -12.02 -6.08 -0.74
C ARG A 233 -11.09 -5.87 0.46
N SER A 234 -10.76 -6.94 1.15
CA SER A 234 -9.89 -6.94 2.33
C SER A 234 -9.59 -8.36 2.78
N ILE A 235 -8.51 -8.52 3.56
CA ILE A 235 -8.32 -9.66 4.45
C ILE A 235 -9.15 -9.43 5.72
N GLY A 236 -9.78 -10.47 6.25
CA GLY A 236 -10.63 -10.34 7.45
C GLY A 236 -12.04 -9.86 7.13
N ASP A 237 -12.64 -8.99 7.96
CA ASP A 237 -14.05 -8.57 7.83
C ASP A 237 -15.00 -9.79 7.74
N LEU A 238 -14.80 -10.79 8.61
CA LEU A 238 -15.49 -12.07 8.54
C LEU A 238 -17.01 -11.95 8.68
N ASP A 239 -17.48 -10.94 9.43
CA ASP A 239 -18.89 -10.61 9.58
C ASP A 239 -19.56 -10.18 8.27
N MET A 240 -18.78 -9.74 7.29
CA MET A 240 -19.23 -9.38 5.93
C MET A 240 -18.97 -10.49 4.90
N LYS A 241 -18.50 -11.66 5.35
CA LYS A 241 -18.19 -12.86 4.53
C LYS A 241 -18.90 -14.12 5.03
N MET A 242 -19.83 -13.98 5.98
CA MET A 242 -20.64 -15.06 6.54
C MET A 242 -21.60 -15.69 5.51
N PRO A 243 -22.19 -16.86 5.83
CA PRO A 243 -23.23 -17.45 5.00
C PRO A 243 -24.37 -16.47 4.68
N GLY A 244 -24.71 -16.31 3.40
CA GLY A 244 -25.67 -15.32 2.89
C GLY A 244 -25.07 -13.94 2.56
N MET A 245 -23.78 -13.72 2.82
CA MET A 245 -23.03 -12.52 2.46
C MET A 245 -21.82 -12.84 1.57
N GLU A 246 -21.81 -14.03 0.96
CA GLU A 246 -20.73 -14.48 0.10
C GLU A 246 -20.53 -13.49 -1.04
N GLY A 247 -19.31 -13.04 -1.25
CA GLY A 247 -19.01 -12.09 -2.31
C GLY A 247 -19.50 -10.66 -2.04
N TRP A 248 -19.88 -10.29 -0.81
CA TRP A 248 -20.11 -8.87 -0.50
C TRP A 248 -18.75 -8.17 -0.34
N VAL A 249 -17.90 -8.73 0.51
CA VAL A 249 -16.47 -8.40 0.61
C VAL A 249 -15.67 -9.63 0.20
N ILE A 250 -14.57 -9.45 -0.54
CA ILE A 250 -13.72 -10.57 -1.00
C ILE A 250 -12.25 -10.30 -0.69
N ALA A 251 -11.49 -11.36 -0.43
CA ALA A 251 -10.03 -11.28 -0.30
C ALA A 251 -9.30 -11.38 -1.65
N ASP A 252 -10.02 -11.65 -2.74
CA ASP A 252 -9.45 -11.84 -4.07
C ASP A 252 -8.70 -10.58 -4.56
N PRO A 253 -7.38 -10.64 -4.77
CA PRO A 253 -6.60 -9.49 -5.14
C PRO A 253 -6.74 -9.14 -6.64
N ASP A 254 -6.56 -7.87 -6.96
CA ASP A 254 -6.15 -7.46 -8.30
C ASP A 254 -4.62 -7.54 -8.38
N ILE A 255 -4.10 -8.10 -9.47
CA ILE A 255 -2.66 -8.35 -9.64
C ILE A 255 -2.20 -7.79 -10.98
N ASN A 256 -1.31 -6.80 -10.92
CA ASN A 256 -0.65 -6.24 -12.09
C ASN A 256 0.77 -6.80 -12.22
N GLU A 257 1.02 -7.58 -13.28
CA GLU A 257 2.35 -8.06 -13.65
C GLU A 257 3.00 -7.14 -14.68
N ALA A 258 4.25 -6.77 -14.46
CA ALA A 258 5.06 -6.04 -15.42
C ALA A 258 6.55 -6.27 -15.17
N GLU A 259 7.40 -5.97 -16.14
CA GLU A 259 8.84 -5.92 -15.91
C GLU A 259 9.22 -4.60 -15.23
N LEU A 260 10.13 -4.64 -14.26
CA LEU A 260 10.71 -3.43 -13.70
C LEU A 260 11.65 -2.79 -14.75
N CYS A 261 11.19 -1.73 -15.42
CA CYS A 261 11.89 -1.11 -16.56
C CYS A 261 13.42 -0.93 -16.33
N PRO A 262 14.30 -1.54 -17.16
CA PRO A 262 15.76 -1.44 -16.99
C PRO A 262 16.37 -0.05 -17.16
N ASP A 263 15.70 0.90 -17.81
CA ASP A 263 16.17 2.30 -17.90
C ASP A 263 16.07 3.05 -16.55
N SER A 264 15.45 2.43 -15.54
CA SER A 264 15.62 2.77 -14.11
C SER A 264 16.97 2.35 -13.52
N LEU A 265 17.77 1.58 -14.27
CA LEU A 265 18.99 0.89 -13.83
C LEU A 265 20.24 1.32 -14.61
N SER A 266 20.17 2.34 -15.49
CA SER A 266 21.37 2.84 -16.18
C SER A 266 22.21 3.74 -15.24
N PRO A 267 23.54 3.53 -15.11
CA PRO A 267 24.39 4.26 -14.16
C PRO A 267 24.48 5.78 -14.37
N ARG A 268 23.99 6.31 -15.50
CA ARG A 268 24.35 7.68 -15.92
C ARG A 268 23.38 8.80 -15.56
N THR A 269 22.16 8.55 -15.07
CA THR A 269 21.31 9.66 -14.54
C THR A 269 20.11 9.17 -13.69
N ALA A 270 20.20 9.31 -12.36
CA ALA A 270 19.14 9.60 -11.37
C ALA A 270 17.74 8.93 -11.44
N ALA A 271 17.46 8.12 -10.40
CA ALA A 271 16.19 7.84 -9.67
C ALA A 271 14.90 7.54 -10.47
N SER A 272 14.62 6.24 -10.66
CA SER A 272 13.24 5.74 -10.76
C SER A 272 12.75 5.38 -9.36
N GLY A 273 11.53 5.77 -9.01
CA GLY A 273 10.98 5.53 -7.68
C GLY A 273 9.59 4.91 -7.74
N ALA A 274 9.35 3.84 -7.00
CA ALA A 274 8.00 3.33 -6.75
C ALA A 274 7.54 3.83 -5.37
N HIS A 275 6.35 4.41 -5.30
CA HIS A 275 5.74 4.90 -4.08
C HIS A 275 4.46 4.11 -3.80
N ALA A 276 4.48 3.30 -2.75
CA ALA A 276 3.30 2.72 -2.15
C ALA A 276 2.72 3.68 -1.10
N ARG A 277 1.42 3.93 -1.13
CA ARG A 277 0.70 4.74 -0.15
C ARG A 277 -0.60 4.02 0.19
N ALA A 278 -0.90 3.79 1.45
CA ALA A 278 -2.28 3.49 1.83
C ALA A 278 -2.93 4.76 2.38
N LYS A 279 -4.16 4.98 1.91
CA LYS A 279 -4.94 6.16 2.27
C LYS A 279 -6.43 5.86 2.16
N LEU A 280 -7.08 5.67 3.29
CA LEU A 280 -8.54 5.77 3.36
C LEU A 280 -8.99 7.23 3.15
N LEU A 281 -9.24 7.62 1.90
CA LEU A 281 -9.85 8.91 1.56
C LEU A 281 -11.35 8.88 1.91
N ARG A 282 -11.73 9.27 3.12
CA ARG A 282 -13.11 9.69 3.38
C ARG A 282 -13.30 11.09 2.78
N ARG A 283 -13.93 11.17 1.60
CA ARG A 283 -14.47 12.43 1.11
C ARG A 283 -15.79 12.65 1.84
N THR A 284 -15.81 13.52 2.85
CA THR A 284 -17.08 13.98 3.42
C THR A 284 -17.84 14.68 2.30
N VAL A 285 -18.94 14.09 1.83
CA VAL A 285 -19.91 14.85 1.04
C VAL A 285 -20.50 15.85 2.03
N LEU A 286 -20.03 17.10 1.98
CA LEU A 286 -20.73 18.19 2.64
C LEU A 286 -22.18 18.14 2.14
N PRO A 287 -23.20 18.14 3.02
CA PRO A 287 -24.56 18.38 2.55
C PRO A 287 -24.51 19.73 1.81
N ALA A 288 -24.99 19.75 0.56
CA ALA A 288 -25.13 20.98 -0.20
C ALA A 288 -25.78 21.99 0.73
N ALA A 289 -25.06 23.09 1.02
CA ALA A 289 -25.60 24.17 1.81
C ALA A 289 -26.93 24.56 1.15
N VAL A 290 -28.03 24.30 1.85
CA VAL A 290 -29.32 24.87 1.48
C VAL A 290 -29.09 26.37 1.49
N ALA A 291 -29.06 26.97 0.30
CA ALA A 291 -28.99 28.40 0.15
C ALA A 291 -30.28 28.97 0.77
N THR A 292 -30.23 29.31 2.05
CA THR A 292 -31.18 30.21 2.67
C THR A 292 -30.98 31.56 2.00
N THR A 293 -31.76 31.79 0.94
CA THR A 293 -31.99 33.13 0.43
C THR A 293 -32.62 33.94 1.57
N SER A 294 -31.80 34.72 2.28
CA SER A 294 -32.30 35.81 3.09
C SER A 294 -32.95 36.82 2.15
N ARG A 295 -34.28 36.75 2.03
CA ARG A 295 -35.04 37.90 1.53
C ARG A 295 -34.89 39.01 2.57
N SER A 296 -34.09 40.01 2.25
CA SER A 296 -34.14 41.31 2.90
C SER A 296 -35.55 41.87 2.72
N LEU A 297 -36.33 41.89 3.81
CA LEU A 297 -37.54 42.70 3.91
C LEU A 297 -37.11 44.16 3.94
N SER A 298 -37.18 44.84 2.79
CA SER A 298 -37.14 46.28 2.70
C SER A 298 -38.44 46.85 3.26
N PHE A 299 -38.35 47.50 4.42
CA PHE A 299 -39.43 48.29 5.00
C PHE A 299 -39.47 49.66 4.29
N GLU A 300 -40.52 49.91 3.52
CA GLU A 300 -40.84 51.24 2.98
C GLU A 300 -41.47 52.11 4.09
N PRO A 301 -41.09 53.39 4.24
CA PRO A 301 -41.76 54.30 5.16
C PRO A 301 -43.06 54.81 4.53
N GLY A 302 -44.20 54.36 5.06
CA GLY A 302 -45.51 54.87 4.68
C GLY A 302 -45.68 56.35 5.06
N SER A 303 -45.94 57.17 4.05
CA SER A 303 -46.38 58.56 4.15
C SER A 303 -47.72 58.67 4.87
N GLY A 304 -47.83 59.62 5.80
CA GLY A 304 -49.07 59.89 6.52
C GLY A 304 -50.22 60.41 5.66
N LYS A 305 -51.43 60.17 6.16
CA LYS A 305 -52.49 61.15 6.43
C LYS A 305 -53.52 60.51 7.35
#